data_AF-A0A2V5RCU4-F1
#
_entry.id   AF-A0A2V5RCU4-F1
#
_cell.length_a   1.000
_cell.length_b   1.000
_cell.length_c   1.000
_cell.angle_alpha   90.00
_cell.angle_beta   90.00
_cell.angle_gamma   90.00
#
_symmetry.space_group_name_H-M   'P 1'
#
loop_
_entity.id
_entity.type
_entity.pdbx_description
1 polymer ?
#
loop_
_entity_poly.entity_id
_entity_poly.type
_entity_poly.pdbx_seq_one_letter_code
_entity_poly.pdbx_strand_id
1 'polypeptide(L)'
;MSNTFLVALPLLLILVAATQWLLARAKNRLTVEDDARLTDATFQRWRVTIILAALMFAFLFGAQSLPRQWQWWLMVAFTFAVLLTTVVSTTMQWRSLARSGVAQSYLHTQLWVFVVMDIVFIAFFTLMLYEFPPVFSH
;
A
#
# COMPACT_ATOMS: atom_id res chain seq x y z
N MET A 1 -22.68 7.09 -4.17
CA MET A 1 -21.47 6.69 -3.41
C MET A 1 -21.93 6.30 -2.01
N SER A 2 -21.55 5.13 -1.49
CA SER A 2 -21.97 4.67 -0.16
C SER A 2 -21.37 5.55 0.95
N ASN A 3 -22.08 5.70 2.07
CA ASN A 3 -21.55 6.42 3.25
C ASN A 3 -20.22 5.82 3.75
N THR A 4 -19.99 4.53 3.49
CA THR A 4 -18.77 3.80 3.82
C THR A 4 -17.56 4.38 3.09
N PHE A 5 -17.70 4.73 1.81
CA PHE A 5 -16.63 5.39 1.05
C PHE A 5 -16.27 6.78 1.60
N LEU A 6 -17.29 7.54 1.99
CA LEU A 6 -17.12 8.90 2.52
C LEU A 6 -16.41 8.90 3.89
N VAL A 7 -16.52 7.83 4.67
CA VAL A 7 -15.87 7.70 6.00
C VAL A 7 -14.53 6.97 5.91
N ALA A 8 -14.43 5.94 5.08
CA ALA A 8 -13.24 5.13 4.95
C ALA A 8 -12.08 5.89 4.30
N LEU A 9 -12.36 6.77 3.33
CA LEU A 9 -11.32 7.51 2.61
C LEU A 9 -10.59 8.54 3.50
N PRO A 10 -11.28 9.39 4.30
CA PRO A 10 -10.62 10.26 5.28
C PRO A 10 -9.82 9.48 6.33
N LEU A 11 -10.35 8.35 6.82
CA LEU A 11 -9.63 7.49 7.78
C LEU A 11 -8.33 6.94 7.20
N LEU A 12 -8.38 6.51 5.93
CA LEU A 12 -7.21 6.00 5.21
C LEU A 12 -6.17 7.11 5.03
N LEU A 13 -6.59 8.34 4.71
CA LEU A 13 -5.70 9.51 4.64
C LEU A 13 -5.07 9.88 5.99
N ILE A 14 -5.85 9.86 7.09
CA ILE A 14 -5.34 10.11 8.44
C ILE A 14 -4.31 9.04 8.82
N LEU A 15 -4.57 7.78 8.50
CA LEU A 15 -3.64 6.69 8.75
C LEU A 15 -2.35 6.83 7.92
N VAL A 16 -2.47 7.19 6.65
CA VAL A 16 -1.32 7.50 5.79
C VAL A 16 -0.51 8.63 6.41
N ALA A 17 -1.15 9.71 6.85
CA ALA A 17 -0.46 10.83 7.49
C ALA A 17 0.24 10.39 8.79
N ALA A 18 -0.41 9.57 9.62
CA ALA A 18 0.15 9.05 10.87
C ALA A 18 1.37 8.14 10.62
N THR A 19 1.30 7.29 9.60
CA THR A 19 2.42 6.41 9.22
C THR A 19 3.59 7.17 8.60
N GLN A 20 3.33 8.20 7.79
CA GLN A 20 4.36 9.11 7.29
C GLN A 20 5.02 9.91 8.43
N TRP A 21 4.24 10.36 9.40
CA TRP A 21 4.76 11.05 10.58
C TRP A 21 5.65 10.14 11.43
N LEU A 22 5.25 8.89 11.66
CA LEU A 22 6.08 7.90 12.36
C LEU A 22 7.39 7.62 11.63
N LEU A 23 7.35 7.47 10.30
CA LEU A 23 8.55 7.28 9.48
C LEU A 23 9.46 8.51 9.53
N ALA A 24 8.92 9.72 9.45
CA ALA A 24 9.69 10.95 9.55
C ALA A 24 10.35 11.09 10.94
N ARG A 25 9.61 10.74 12.00
CA ARG A 25 10.15 10.72 13.37
C ARG A 25 11.26 9.69 13.54
N ALA A 26 11.13 8.51 12.94
CA ALA A 26 12.15 7.48 12.96
C ALA A 26 13.39 7.92 12.16
N LYS A 27 13.18 8.61 11.03
CA LYS A 27 14.25 9.16 10.20
C LYS A 27 15.07 10.21 10.96
N ASN A 28 14.42 11.11 11.72
CA ASN A 28 15.10 12.14 12.52
C ASN A 28 15.97 11.58 13.66
N ARG A 29 15.93 10.27 13.92
CA ARG A 29 16.78 9.59 14.92
C ARG A 29 18.01 8.92 14.31
N LEU A 30 18.18 9.01 12.99
CA LEU A 30 19.30 8.41 12.27
C LEU A 30 20.50 9.35 12.23
N THR A 31 21.68 8.75 12.14
CA THR A 31 22.93 9.49 11.90
C THR A 31 22.98 10.01 10.46
N VAL A 32 23.81 11.01 10.21
CA VAL A 32 23.99 11.63 8.88
C VAL A 32 24.42 10.59 7.82
N GLU A 33 25.23 9.60 8.21
CA GLU A 33 25.67 8.51 7.35
C GLU A 33 24.54 7.52 7.01
N ASP A 34 23.66 7.23 7.97
CA ASP A 34 22.47 6.39 7.73
C ASP A 34 21.44 7.09 6.84
N ASP A 35 21.33 8.42 6.93
CA ASP A 35 20.43 9.20 6.07
C ASP A 35 20.89 9.18 4.60
N ALA A 36 22.20 9.32 4.35
CA ALA A 36 22.76 9.23 3.00
C ALA A 36 22.46 7.87 2.34
N ARG A 37 22.61 6.78 3.11
CA ARG A 37 22.29 5.40 2.67
C ARG A 37 20.79 5.19 2.41
N LEU A 38 19.94 5.92 3.12
CA LEU A 38 18.50 5.92 2.92
C LEU A 38 18.09 6.62 1.63
N THR A 39 18.71 7.74 1.28
CA THR A 39 18.41 8.47 0.03
C THR A 39 18.60 7.58 -1.20
N ASP A 40 19.67 6.79 -1.26
CA ASP A 40 19.92 5.84 -2.35
C ASP A 40 18.87 4.73 -2.44
N ALA A 41 18.45 4.19 -1.28
CA ALA A 41 17.39 3.19 -1.21
C ALA A 41 15.99 3.77 -1.55
N THR A 42 15.79 5.08 -1.33
CA THR A 42 14.51 5.76 -1.60
C THR A 42 14.24 5.90 -3.10
N PHE A 43 15.28 5.97 -3.93
CA PHE A 43 15.16 6.04 -5.38
C PHE A 43 14.59 4.74 -6.02
N GLN A 44 14.59 3.61 -5.32
CA GLN A 44 13.85 2.41 -5.79
C GLN A 44 12.36 2.49 -5.46
N ARG A 45 11.96 3.22 -4.42
CA ARG A 45 10.59 3.27 -3.90
C ARG A 45 9.64 4.01 -4.85
N TRP A 46 10.07 5.14 -5.43
CA TRP A 46 9.22 5.94 -6.34
C TRP A 46 8.77 5.15 -7.58
N ARG A 47 9.62 4.26 -8.10
CA ARG A 47 9.30 3.40 -9.24
C ARG A 47 8.14 2.45 -8.92
N VAL A 48 8.14 1.84 -7.74
CA VAL A 48 7.06 0.96 -7.29
C VAL A 48 5.77 1.75 -7.10
N THR A 49 5.84 2.95 -6.53
CA THR A 49 4.67 3.83 -6.35
C THR A 49 4.04 4.19 -7.69
N ILE A 50 4.84 4.44 -8.72
CA ILE A 50 4.33 4.70 -10.07
C ILE A 50 3.65 3.46 -10.66
N ILE A 51 4.23 2.27 -10.48
CA ILE A 51 3.62 1.01 -10.95
C ILE A 51 2.27 0.79 -10.27
N LEU A 52 2.18 1.00 -8.95
CA LEU A 52 0.94 0.93 -8.18
C LEU A 52 -0.09 1.97 -8.64
N ALA A 53 0.33 3.20 -8.90
CA ALA A 53 -0.55 4.25 -9.42
C ALA A 53 -1.08 3.89 -10.82
N ALA A 54 -0.22 3.39 -11.71
CA ALA A 54 -0.61 2.92 -13.04
C ALA A 54 -1.61 1.76 -12.97
N LEU A 55 -1.38 0.79 -12.05
CA LEU A 55 -2.30 -0.31 -11.79
C LEU A 55 -3.66 0.20 -11.28
N MET A 56 -3.69 1.16 -10.35
CA MET A 56 -4.93 1.77 -9.87
C MET A 56 -5.68 2.50 -11.00
N PHE A 57 -4.99 3.27 -11.84
CA PHE A 57 -5.62 3.93 -12.98
C PHE A 57 -6.18 2.92 -13.99
N ALA A 58 -5.40 1.89 -14.34
CA ALA A 58 -5.87 0.81 -15.23
C ALA A 58 -7.11 0.10 -14.67
N PHE A 59 -7.16 -0.14 -13.35
CA PHE A 59 -8.33 -0.70 -12.69
C PHE A 59 -9.53 0.24 -12.72
N LEU A 60 -9.36 1.52 -12.37
CA LEU A 60 -10.45 2.50 -12.36
C LEU A 60 -11.09 2.69 -13.74
N PHE A 61 -10.29 2.74 -14.81
CA PHE A 61 -10.81 2.87 -16.18
C PHE A 61 -11.32 1.53 -16.74
N GLY A 62 -10.63 0.43 -16.47
CA GLY A 62 -11.00 -0.91 -16.96
C GLY A 62 -12.22 -1.51 -16.26
N ALA A 63 -12.44 -1.21 -14.98
CA ALA A 63 -13.60 -1.71 -14.23
C ALA A 63 -14.91 -1.08 -14.72
N GLN A 64 -14.87 0.16 -15.24
CA GLN A 64 -16.07 0.85 -15.73
C GLN A 64 -16.62 0.26 -17.03
N SER A 65 -15.78 -0.36 -17.86
CA SER A 65 -16.20 -0.96 -19.13
C SER A 65 -16.66 -2.42 -19.01
N LEU A 66 -16.48 -3.04 -17.83
CA LEU A 66 -16.79 -4.45 -17.61
C LEU A 66 -18.20 -4.67 -17.04
N PRO A 67 -18.90 -5.75 -17.45
CA PRO A 67 -20.17 -6.13 -16.85
C PRO A 67 -20.01 -6.39 -15.34
N ARG A 68 -21.06 -6.07 -14.55
CA ARG A 68 -21.05 -6.15 -13.08
C ARG A 68 -20.62 -7.51 -12.50
N GLN A 69 -20.93 -8.61 -13.21
CA GLN A 69 -20.49 -9.96 -12.85
C GLN A 69 -18.96 -10.15 -12.89
N TRP A 70 -18.27 -9.45 -13.80
CA TRP A 70 -16.81 -9.52 -13.95
C TRP A 70 -16.09 -8.51 -13.05
N GLN A 71 -16.76 -7.43 -12.65
CA GLN A 71 -16.20 -6.42 -11.74
C GLN A 71 -15.77 -7.01 -10.40
N TRP A 72 -16.51 -7.99 -9.87
CA TRP A 72 -16.14 -8.65 -8.61
C TRP A 72 -14.84 -9.44 -8.73
N TRP A 73 -14.72 -10.30 -9.75
CA TRP A 73 -13.51 -11.07 -10.02
C TRP A 73 -12.30 -10.17 -10.33
N LEU A 74 -12.53 -9.09 -11.08
CA LEU A 74 -11.52 -8.07 -11.33
C LEU A 74 -11.05 -7.42 -10.02
N MET A 75 -11.97 -7.09 -9.10
CA MET A 75 -11.64 -6.47 -7.81
C MET A 75 -10.86 -7.42 -6.91
N VAL A 76 -11.21 -8.72 -6.88
CA VAL A 76 -10.43 -9.75 -6.18
C VAL A 76 -9.03 -9.89 -6.77
N ALA A 77 -8.92 -10.03 -8.09
CA ALA A 77 -7.63 -10.15 -8.79
C ALA A 77 -6.76 -8.90 -8.58
N PHE A 78 -7.37 -7.71 -8.62
CA PHE A 78 -6.69 -6.46 -8.36
C PHE A 78 -6.19 -6.35 -6.91
N THR A 79 -7.02 -6.73 -5.94
CA THR A 79 -6.63 -6.75 -4.52
C THR A 79 -5.43 -7.67 -4.31
N PHE A 80 -5.42 -8.85 -4.94
CA PHE A 80 -4.31 -9.78 -4.87
C PHE A 80 -3.04 -9.22 -5.55
N ALA A 81 -3.17 -8.57 -6.70
CA ALA A 81 -2.05 -7.95 -7.41
C ALA A 81 -1.43 -6.81 -6.59
N VAL A 82 -2.25 -5.97 -5.95
CA VAL A 82 -1.81 -4.90 -5.05
C VAL A 82 -1.06 -5.47 -3.85
N LEU A 83 -1.63 -6.49 -3.19
CA LEU A 83 -0.99 -7.19 -2.06
C LEU A 83 0.34 -7.82 -2.44
N LEU A 84 0.39 -8.53 -3.57
CA LEU A 84 1.63 -9.14 -4.03
C LEU A 84 2.69 -8.07 -4.30
N THR A 85 2.29 -6.96 -4.92
CA THR A 85 3.19 -5.84 -5.22
C THR A 85 3.70 -5.17 -3.95
N THR A 86 2.84 -4.92 -2.95
CA THR A 86 3.27 -4.35 -1.67
C THR A 86 4.18 -5.29 -0.89
N VAL A 87 3.87 -6.58 -0.83
CA VAL A 87 4.71 -7.58 -0.15
C VAL A 87 6.08 -7.70 -0.82
N VAL A 88 6.13 -7.82 -2.15
CA VAL A 88 7.39 -7.91 -2.90
C VAL A 88 8.21 -6.63 -2.73
N SER A 89 7.57 -5.46 -2.86
CA SER A 89 8.23 -4.16 -2.67
C SER A 89 8.80 -4.01 -1.27
N THR A 90 8.01 -4.32 -0.25
CA THR A 90 8.42 -4.26 1.15
C THR A 90 9.59 -5.20 1.42
N THR A 91 9.53 -6.42 0.90
CA THR A 91 10.60 -7.41 1.06
C THR A 91 11.89 -6.96 0.38
N MET A 92 11.80 -6.45 -0.86
CA MET A 92 12.95 -5.92 -1.59
C MET A 92 13.55 -4.71 -0.89
N GLN A 93 12.71 -3.79 -0.41
CA GLN A 93 13.17 -2.60 0.30
C GLN A 93 13.81 -2.95 1.64
N TRP A 94 13.23 -3.89 2.39
CA TRP A 94 13.80 -4.35 3.65
C TRP A 94 15.16 -5.01 3.44
N ARG A 95 15.30 -5.87 2.41
CA ARG A 95 16.58 -6.47 2.03
C ARG A 95 17.60 -5.41 1.59
N SER A 96 17.17 -4.41 0.83
CA SER A 96 18.04 -3.31 0.39
C SER A 96 18.56 -2.53 1.59
N LEU A 97 17.68 -2.13 2.52
CA LEU A 97 18.07 -1.35 3.70
C LEU A 97 18.91 -2.15 4.70
N ALA A 98 18.62 -3.45 4.86
CA ALA A 98 19.43 -4.35 5.67
C ALA A 98 20.85 -4.51 5.11
N ARG A 99 21.00 -4.60 3.77
CA ARG A 99 22.32 -4.62 3.12
C ARG A 99 23.07 -3.30 3.23
N SER A 100 22.35 -2.18 3.20
CA SER A 100 22.94 -0.85 3.41
C SER A 100 23.38 -0.59 4.85
N GLY A 101 23.08 -1.49 5.79
CA GLY A 101 23.52 -1.38 7.18
C GLY A 101 22.83 -0.27 7.97
N VAL A 102 21.60 0.10 7.59
CA VAL A 102 20.79 1.10 8.31
C VAL A 102 20.41 0.57 9.70
N ALA A 103 20.31 1.46 10.69
CA ALA A 103 19.94 1.12 12.05
C ALA A 103 18.69 0.20 12.14
N GLN A 104 18.80 -0.88 12.92
CA GLN A 104 17.72 -1.87 13.08
C GLN A 104 16.42 -1.29 13.64
N SER A 105 16.51 -0.25 14.48
CA SER A 105 15.34 0.46 15.03
C SER A 105 14.47 1.09 13.93
N TYR A 106 15.10 1.61 12.87
CA TYR A 106 14.40 2.15 11.71
C TYR A 106 13.78 1.04 10.87
N LEU A 107 14.52 -0.06 10.62
CA LEU A 107 14.02 -1.23 9.90
C LEU A 107 12.76 -1.81 10.55
N HIS A 108 12.77 -1.95 11.88
CA HIS A 108 11.60 -2.42 12.64
C HIS A 108 10.41 -1.47 12.53
N THR A 109 10.65 -0.16 12.68
CA THR A 109 9.58 0.85 12.57
C THR A 109 8.97 0.84 11.17
N GLN A 110 9.80 0.71 10.14
CA GLN A 110 9.35 0.65 8.76
C GLN A 110 8.55 -0.62 8.48
N LEU A 111 8.98 -1.78 8.99
CA LEU A 111 8.25 -3.04 8.86
C LEU A 111 6.88 -2.97 9.55
N TRP A 112 6.81 -2.39 10.75
CA TRP A 112 5.54 -2.14 11.45
C TRP A 112 4.60 -1.25 10.64
N VAL A 113 5.12 -0.15 10.10
CA VAL A 113 4.33 0.76 9.25
C VAL A 113 3.78 0.03 8.02
N PHE A 114 4.60 -0.80 7.36
CA PHE A 114 4.14 -1.57 6.21
C PHE A 114 3.07 -2.60 6.56
N VAL A 115 3.26 -3.37 7.63
CA VAL A 115 2.27 -4.36 8.09
C VAL A 115 0.94 -3.69 8.43
N VAL A 116 0.97 -2.54 9.13
CA VAL A 116 -0.25 -1.78 9.45
C VAL A 116 -0.94 -1.29 8.18
N MET A 117 -0.19 -0.77 7.21
CA MET A 117 -0.75 -0.31 5.94
C MET A 117 -1.36 -1.45 5.13
N ASP A 118 -0.69 -2.60 5.03
CA ASP A 118 -1.22 -3.78 4.32
C ASP A 118 -2.50 -4.29 4.98
N ILE A 119 -2.56 -4.36 6.31
CA ILE A 119 -3.79 -4.74 7.05
C ILE A 119 -4.94 -3.80 6.72
N VAL A 120 -4.69 -2.48 6.69
CA VAL A 120 -5.73 -1.50 6.38
C VAL A 120 -6.16 -1.57 4.92
N PHE A 121 -5.24 -1.80 3.99
CA PHE A 121 -5.60 -2.06 2.59
C PHE A 121 -6.49 -3.30 2.47
N ILE A 122 -6.14 -4.41 3.13
CA ILE A 122 -6.96 -5.63 3.13
C ILE A 122 -8.35 -5.33 3.70
N ALA A 123 -8.42 -4.65 4.85
CA ALA A 123 -9.70 -4.30 5.47
C ALA A 123 -10.56 -3.42 4.56
N PHE A 124 -9.95 -2.42 3.91
CA PHE A 124 -10.63 -1.53 2.97
C PHE A 124 -11.15 -2.28 1.74
N PHE A 125 -10.32 -3.12 1.10
CA PHE A 125 -10.75 -3.93 -0.05
C PHE A 125 -11.78 -4.99 0.34
N THR A 126 -11.69 -5.57 1.54
CA THR A 126 -12.68 -6.52 2.06
C THR A 126 -14.03 -5.82 2.29
N LEU A 127 -14.03 -4.60 2.84
CA LEU A 127 -15.23 -3.77 2.95
C LEU A 127 -15.83 -3.47 1.57
N MET A 128 -14.99 -3.13 0.59
CA MET A 128 -15.45 -2.94 -0.80
C MET A 128 -16.06 -4.21 -1.39
N LEU A 129 -15.43 -5.38 -1.21
CA LEU A 129 -15.96 -6.66 -1.67
C LEU A 129 -17.32 -7.00 -1.03
N TYR A 130 -17.55 -6.57 0.20
CA TYR A 130 -18.83 -6.73 0.89
C TYR A 130 -19.93 -5.83 0.32
N GLU A 131 -19.60 -4.59 -0.08
CA GLU A 131 -20.57 -3.67 -0.70
C GLU A 131 -20.95 -4.03 -2.14
N PHE A 132 -20.09 -4.75 -2.84
CA PHE A 132 -20.32 -5.22 -4.21
C PHE A 132 -20.39 -6.75 -4.23
N PRO A 133 -21.41 -7.40 -3.64
CA PRO A 133 -21.48 -8.84 -3.63
C PRO A 133 -21.59 -9.40 -5.06
N PRO A 134 -21.02 -10.58 -5.32
CA PRO A 134 -21.14 -11.22 -6.62
C PRO A 134 -22.62 -11.47 -6.93
N VAL A 135 -23.06 -11.07 -8.13
CA VAL A 135 -24.40 -11.39 -8.62
C VAL A 135 -24.38 -12.85 -9.06
N PHE A 136 -24.60 -13.77 -8.11
CA PHE A 136 -24.89 -15.16 -8.44
C PHE A 136 -26.34 -15.20 -8.94
N SER A 137 -26.53 -15.19 -10.26
CA SER A 137 -27.82 -15.48 -10.88
C SER A 137 -28.22 -16.91 -10.54
N HIS A 138 -29.29 -17.07 -9.76
CA HIS A 138 -30.08 -18.30 -9.74
C HIS A 138 -31.10 -18.26 -10.88
#